data_AF-A0A1I3KG56-F1
#
_entry.id   AF-A0A1I3KG56-F1
#
_cell.length_a   1.000
_cell.length_b   1.000
_cell.length_c   1.000
_cell.angle_alpha   90.00
_cell.angle_beta   90.00
_cell.angle_gamma   90.00
#
_symmetry.space_group_name_H-M   'P 1'
#
loop_
_entity.id
_entity.type
_entity.pdbx_description
1 polymer ?
#
loop_
_entity_poly.entity_id
_entity_poly.type
_entity_poly.pdbx_seq_one_letter_code
_entity_poly.pdbx_strand_id
1 'polypeptide(L)'
;MKHRPFGSVTLQLFSLCVLGGFPACQFADSSGLKASASDEPVSAAAAETKQTELASDEAQKQGSATVDSLEYAKLVSELAERDTTGRWPVIDQPVPYTGAILPYKRIVAFYGNLYSARMGILGEFPPNEVLAKLDDEVAAWNAADTAIEAIPALHYIAVTAQGSAGRDGKYRLRMPFSQIDSVLRIAKKRDALVFLDIQVGFSELQAELPRLDTFLCMPQVHLGIDPEFSMKDDLPPGKRVGHFTAADINFAVQHLAKLVREKGLPPKVLVVHRFTQGMIKDFRQIALDPAVQIVINMDGWGAPALKRNTYQSYVFREPVQFTGFKFFYKNDLIPSPHRMMTIEEVNGLVPKPVYIQYQ
;
A
#
# COMPACT_ATOMS: atom_id res chain seq x y z
N MET A 1 25.68 19.07 35.64
CA MET A 1 24.85 18.81 36.85
C MET A 1 23.42 19.22 36.51
N LYS A 2 22.36 18.42 36.53
CA LYS A 2 22.07 17.05 36.98
C LYS A 2 21.05 16.46 35.99
N HIS A 3 21.26 15.21 35.57
CA HIS A 3 20.25 14.41 34.86
C HIS A 3 19.06 14.11 35.79
N ARG A 4 17.83 14.20 35.28
CA ARG A 4 16.64 13.56 35.86
C ARG A 4 16.13 12.50 34.88
N PRO A 5 15.81 11.27 35.33
CA PRO A 5 15.39 10.20 34.45
C PRO A 5 13.90 10.30 34.13
N PHE A 6 13.54 9.91 32.91
CA PHE A 6 12.16 9.73 32.47
C PHE A 6 11.52 8.54 33.19
N GLY A 7 10.35 8.77 33.78
CA GLY A 7 9.52 7.74 34.39
C GLY A 7 8.84 6.86 33.34
N SER A 8 8.95 5.55 33.54
CA SER A 8 8.26 4.51 32.78
C SER A 8 6.76 4.58 33.03
N VAL A 9 5.96 4.85 31.99
CA VAL A 9 4.49 4.68 32.04
C VAL A 9 4.17 3.26 31.55
N THR A 10 3.90 2.38 32.50
CA THR A 10 3.47 1.00 32.26
C THR A 10 1.99 0.99 31.90
N LEU A 11 1.64 0.68 30.66
CA LEU A 11 0.25 0.49 30.22
C LEU A 11 -0.15 -0.96 30.52
N GLN A 12 -0.97 -1.17 31.56
CA GLN A 12 -1.57 -2.48 31.86
C GLN A 12 -2.66 -2.81 30.84
N LEU A 13 -2.51 -3.94 30.15
CA LEU A 13 -3.54 -4.54 29.29
C LEU A 13 -4.24 -5.66 30.07
N PHE A 14 -5.53 -5.48 30.31
CA PHE A 14 -6.42 -6.49 30.88
C PHE A 14 -6.71 -7.59 29.86
N SER A 15 -6.43 -8.83 30.24
CA SER A 15 -6.75 -10.05 29.50
C SER A 15 -8.14 -10.54 29.93
N LEU A 16 -9.11 -10.61 29.02
CA LEU A 16 -10.41 -11.23 29.27
C LEU A 16 -10.51 -12.56 28.52
N CYS A 17 -10.44 -13.66 29.28
CA CYS A 17 -10.81 -15.00 28.83
C CYS A 17 -12.33 -15.11 28.72
N VAL A 18 -12.84 -15.66 27.61
CA VAL A 18 -14.19 -16.21 27.53
C VAL A 18 -14.09 -17.65 27.05
N LEU A 19 -14.55 -18.56 27.92
CA LEU A 19 -14.69 -20.00 27.73
C LEU A 19 -16.16 -20.34 27.45
N GLY A 20 -16.39 -21.40 26.65
CA GLY A 20 -17.64 -22.17 26.56
C GLY A 20 -18.54 -21.77 25.39
N GLY A 21 -19.15 -22.66 24.62
CA GLY A 21 -19.22 -24.12 24.63
C GLY A 21 -20.07 -24.57 23.43
N PHE A 22 -19.74 -25.72 22.84
CA PHE A 22 -20.57 -26.40 21.83
C PHE A 22 -21.74 -27.13 22.49
N PRO A 23 -22.81 -27.41 21.74
CA PRO A 23 -23.05 -28.83 21.41
C PRO A 23 -23.45 -29.08 19.95
N ALA A 24 -23.19 -30.32 19.52
CA ALA A 24 -23.55 -30.93 18.26
C ALA A 24 -24.91 -31.65 18.34
N CYS A 25 -25.56 -31.88 17.18
CA CYS A 25 -26.53 -32.94 16.80
C CYS A 25 -27.45 -32.40 15.68
N GLN A 26 -27.98 -33.15 14.72
CA GLN A 26 -27.80 -34.50 14.21
C GLN A 26 -28.43 -34.53 12.80
N PHE A 27 -28.09 -35.57 12.04
CA PHE A 27 -28.57 -35.90 10.71
C PHE A 27 -30.09 -36.06 10.58
N ALA A 28 -30.62 -35.79 9.38
CA ALA A 28 -31.74 -36.55 8.81
C ALA A 28 -31.66 -36.58 7.27
N ASP A 29 -31.63 -37.80 6.74
CA ASP A 29 -31.71 -38.18 5.32
C ASP A 29 -33.10 -37.94 4.72
N SER A 30 -33.15 -37.69 3.41
CA SER A 30 -34.14 -38.36 2.55
C SER A 30 -33.69 -38.40 1.09
N SER A 31 -33.56 -39.64 0.61
CA SER A 31 -33.68 -40.11 -0.78
C SER A 31 -34.92 -39.53 -1.48
N GLY A 32 -35.03 -39.33 -2.79
CA GLY A 32 -34.23 -39.72 -3.96
C GLY A 32 -35.17 -39.67 -5.18
N LEU A 33 -34.65 -39.48 -6.39
CA LEU A 33 -35.31 -39.88 -7.65
C LEU A 33 -34.31 -39.83 -8.81
N LYS A 34 -34.13 -40.98 -9.46
CA LYS A 34 -33.45 -41.15 -10.75
C LYS A 34 -34.47 -40.99 -11.88
N ALA A 35 -34.08 -40.37 -12.98
CA ALA A 35 -34.48 -40.77 -14.33
C ALA A 35 -33.43 -40.28 -15.33
N SER A 36 -33.01 -41.18 -16.23
CA SER A 36 -32.05 -40.97 -17.31
C SER A 36 -32.72 -40.46 -18.59
N ALA A 37 -31.99 -39.73 -19.42
CA ALA A 37 -31.74 -40.06 -20.83
C ALA A 37 -30.81 -39.03 -21.50
N SER A 38 -30.09 -39.52 -22.49
CA SER A 38 -29.04 -38.94 -23.34
C SER A 38 -29.45 -37.75 -24.21
N ASP A 39 -28.48 -36.87 -24.50
CA ASP A 39 -28.09 -36.46 -25.87
C ASP A 39 -26.87 -35.52 -25.83
N GLU A 40 -25.88 -35.74 -26.72
CA GLU A 40 -24.79 -34.79 -26.98
C GLU A 40 -25.26 -33.58 -27.81
N PRO A 41 -24.53 -32.45 -27.76
CA PRO A 41 -23.87 -32.05 -29.01
C PRO A 41 -22.45 -31.49 -28.82
N VAL A 42 -21.50 -32.07 -29.56
CA VAL A 42 -20.17 -31.53 -29.84
C VAL A 42 -20.31 -30.37 -30.84
N SER A 43 -20.29 -29.11 -30.40
CA SER A 43 -19.97 -27.95 -31.25
C SER A 43 -19.77 -26.61 -30.51
N ALA A 44 -20.04 -26.50 -29.21
CA ALA A 44 -19.88 -25.22 -28.48
C ALA A 44 -18.45 -24.98 -27.97
N ALA A 45 -17.72 -26.05 -27.64
CA ALA A 45 -16.41 -25.95 -26.99
C ALA A 45 -15.33 -25.31 -27.89
N ALA A 46 -15.37 -25.53 -29.20
CA ALA A 46 -14.36 -24.97 -30.12
C ALA A 46 -14.52 -23.45 -30.36
N ALA A 47 -15.75 -22.94 -30.25
CA ALA A 47 -16.04 -21.51 -30.39
C ALA A 47 -15.72 -20.73 -29.11
N GLU A 48 -16.00 -21.30 -27.94
CA GLU A 48 -15.57 -20.74 -26.65
C GLU A 48 -14.05 -20.75 -26.50
N THR A 49 -13.36 -21.83 -26.92
CA THR A 49 -11.89 -21.89 -26.87
C THR A 49 -11.24 -20.82 -27.74
N LYS A 50 -11.78 -20.55 -28.93
CA LYS A 50 -11.25 -19.54 -29.86
C LYS A 50 -11.53 -18.11 -29.43
N GLN A 51 -12.67 -17.84 -28.78
CA GLN A 51 -12.96 -16.54 -28.17
C GLN A 51 -12.13 -16.28 -26.92
N THR A 52 -11.84 -17.32 -26.14
CA THR A 52 -10.96 -17.24 -24.96
C THR A 52 -9.51 -17.03 -25.38
N GLU A 53 -9.04 -17.66 -26.46
CA GLU A 53 -7.72 -17.42 -27.05
C GLU A 53 -7.59 -16.01 -27.62
N LEU A 54 -8.57 -15.52 -28.41
CA LEU A 54 -8.54 -14.16 -28.98
C LEU A 54 -8.60 -13.06 -27.90
N ALA A 55 -9.38 -13.26 -26.83
CA ALA A 55 -9.42 -12.35 -25.70
C ALA A 55 -8.11 -12.39 -24.86
N SER A 56 -7.46 -13.55 -24.78
CA SER A 56 -6.16 -13.68 -24.13
C SER A 56 -5.02 -13.06 -24.96
N ASP A 57 -5.12 -13.09 -26.29
CA ASP A 57 -4.13 -12.51 -27.22
C ASP A 57 -4.26 -10.97 -27.28
N GLU A 58 -5.47 -10.43 -27.16
CA GLU A 58 -5.70 -8.98 -27.00
C GLU A 58 -5.29 -8.46 -25.62
N ALA A 59 -5.53 -9.23 -24.55
CA ALA A 59 -5.04 -8.90 -23.20
C ALA A 59 -3.50 -8.98 -23.10
N GLN A 60 -2.87 -9.93 -23.79
CA GLN A 60 -1.41 -10.01 -23.91
C GLN A 60 -0.82 -8.89 -24.76
N LYS A 61 -1.52 -8.40 -25.80
CA LYS A 61 -1.10 -7.23 -26.58
C LYS A 61 -1.26 -5.91 -25.81
N GLN A 62 -2.29 -5.76 -24.97
CA GLN A 62 -2.45 -4.57 -24.12
C GLN A 62 -1.43 -4.52 -22.98
N GLY A 63 -0.99 -5.67 -22.45
CA GLY A 63 0.05 -5.76 -21.42
C GLY A 63 1.47 -5.35 -21.86
N SER A 64 1.68 -5.02 -23.14
CA SER A 64 2.99 -4.66 -23.71
C SER A 64 3.08 -3.23 -24.22
N ALA A 65 1.98 -2.49 -24.31
CA ALA A 65 2.02 -1.10 -24.76
C ALA A 65 2.51 -0.20 -23.61
N THR A 66 3.49 0.65 -23.88
CA THR A 66 3.95 1.68 -22.93
C THR A 66 3.20 2.99 -23.15
N VAL A 67 3.19 3.85 -22.13
CA VAL A 67 2.76 5.24 -22.28
C VAL A 67 3.66 6.01 -23.26
N ASP A 68 3.25 7.22 -23.65
CA ASP A 68 4.11 8.11 -24.45
C ASP A 68 5.38 8.47 -23.66
N SER A 69 6.53 8.07 -24.19
CA SER A 69 7.81 8.22 -23.50
C SER A 69 8.25 9.68 -23.30
N LEU A 70 7.88 10.59 -24.21
CA LEU A 70 8.27 11.99 -24.14
C LEU A 70 7.40 12.74 -23.13
N GLU A 71 6.09 12.48 -23.14
CA GLU A 71 5.17 12.98 -22.13
C GLU A 71 5.57 12.50 -20.74
N TYR A 72 5.82 11.19 -20.59
CA TYR A 72 6.24 10.61 -19.31
C TYR A 72 7.54 11.25 -18.80
N ALA A 73 8.58 11.36 -19.64
CA ALA A 73 9.84 11.97 -19.28
C ALA A 73 9.69 13.44 -18.86
N LYS A 74 8.80 14.19 -19.53
CA LYS A 74 8.47 15.57 -19.18
C LYS A 74 7.84 15.64 -17.79
N LEU A 75 6.78 14.88 -17.52
CA LEU A 75 6.10 14.90 -16.22
C LEU A 75 7.02 14.46 -15.07
N VAL A 76 7.85 13.44 -15.29
CA VAL A 76 8.84 12.98 -14.30
C VAL A 76 9.87 14.08 -14.01
N SER A 77 10.29 14.83 -15.02
CA SER A 77 11.21 15.97 -14.85
C SER A 77 10.55 17.13 -14.08
N GLU A 78 9.27 17.41 -14.33
CA GLU A 78 8.51 18.45 -13.60
C GLU A 78 8.42 18.17 -12.09
N LEU A 79 8.30 16.90 -11.68
CA LEU A 79 8.35 16.55 -10.24
C LEU A 79 9.67 16.93 -9.58
N ALA A 80 10.75 17.01 -10.34
CA ALA A 80 12.11 17.25 -9.88
C ALA A 80 12.67 18.61 -10.29
N GLU A 81 11.86 19.50 -10.88
CA GLU A 81 12.31 20.77 -11.49
C GLU A 81 13.21 21.63 -10.59
N ARG A 82 13.00 21.54 -9.27
CA ARG A 82 13.74 22.30 -8.25
C ARG A 82 14.98 21.58 -7.70
N ASP A 83 15.32 20.39 -8.19
CA ASP A 83 16.54 19.68 -7.77
C ASP A 83 17.76 20.22 -8.52
N THR A 84 18.65 20.89 -7.78
CA THR A 84 19.94 21.38 -8.32
C THR A 84 21.09 20.39 -8.14
N THR A 85 20.84 19.24 -7.50
CA THR A 85 21.88 18.25 -7.15
C THR A 85 22.02 17.13 -8.17
N GLY A 86 21.08 17.01 -9.12
CA GLY A 86 21.07 15.95 -10.14
C GLY A 86 20.75 14.57 -9.59
N ARG A 87 20.06 14.47 -8.44
CA ARG A 87 19.60 13.20 -7.85
C ARG A 87 18.25 12.77 -8.40
N TRP A 88 17.43 13.76 -8.74
CA TRP A 88 16.08 13.62 -9.26
C TRP A 88 15.97 14.33 -10.61
N PRO A 89 15.15 13.78 -11.54
CA PRO A 89 14.54 12.46 -11.45
C PRO A 89 15.60 11.35 -11.48
N VAL A 90 15.25 10.15 -11.00
CA VAL A 90 16.15 8.99 -11.13
C VAL A 90 16.41 8.74 -12.61
N ILE A 91 17.70 8.64 -12.96
CA ILE A 91 18.14 8.37 -14.33
C ILE A 91 17.75 6.93 -14.69
N ASP A 92 17.43 6.70 -15.97
CA ASP A 92 17.06 5.39 -16.51
C ASP A 92 15.79 4.76 -15.90
N GLN A 93 14.85 5.59 -15.44
CA GLN A 93 13.52 5.09 -15.09
C GLN A 93 12.84 4.45 -16.32
N PRO A 94 12.29 3.23 -16.20
CA PRO A 94 11.60 2.60 -17.31
C PRO A 94 10.33 3.37 -17.65
N VAL A 95 10.00 3.46 -18.94
CA VAL A 95 8.69 3.94 -19.37
C VAL A 95 7.64 2.89 -18.96
N PRO A 96 6.63 3.23 -18.16
CA PRO A 96 5.70 2.25 -17.63
C PRO A 96 4.71 1.77 -18.71
N TYR A 97 4.07 0.63 -18.45
CA TYR A 97 2.96 0.17 -19.30
C TYR A 97 1.78 1.15 -19.25
N THR A 98 0.95 1.13 -20.30
CA THR A 98 -0.28 1.91 -20.39
C THR A 98 -1.17 1.67 -19.17
N GLY A 99 -1.79 2.73 -18.65
CA GLY A 99 -2.56 2.69 -17.40
C GLY A 99 -1.72 3.02 -16.16
N ALA A 100 -0.47 3.44 -16.34
CA ALA A 100 0.36 4.02 -15.28
C ALA A 100 -0.37 5.19 -14.59
N ILE A 101 -0.38 5.17 -13.26
CA ILE A 101 -1.02 6.22 -12.44
C ILE A 101 -0.06 7.39 -12.19
N LEU A 102 1.23 7.12 -12.00
CA LEU A 102 2.24 8.11 -11.64
C LEU A 102 3.15 8.40 -12.84
N PRO A 103 3.54 9.66 -13.08
CA PRO A 103 3.19 10.86 -12.33
C PRO A 103 1.89 11.56 -12.80
N TYR A 104 1.08 10.91 -13.65
CA TYR A 104 -0.13 11.50 -14.26
C TYR A 104 -1.20 11.95 -13.25
N LYS A 105 -1.30 11.25 -12.11
CA LYS A 105 -2.22 11.54 -11.01
C LYS A 105 -1.45 11.59 -9.70
N ARG A 106 -2.02 12.31 -8.73
CA ARG A 106 -1.64 12.27 -7.32
C ARG A 106 -2.60 11.34 -6.59
N ILE A 107 -2.07 10.42 -5.81
CA ILE A 107 -2.90 9.54 -4.99
C ILE A 107 -3.06 10.18 -3.61
N VAL A 108 -4.29 10.37 -3.14
CA VAL A 108 -4.60 10.82 -1.77
C VAL A 108 -5.26 9.67 -1.03
N ALA A 109 -4.58 9.14 -0.02
CA ALA A 109 -4.92 7.88 0.63
C ALA A 109 -5.26 8.06 2.12
N PHE A 110 -6.34 7.43 2.56
CA PHE A 110 -6.64 7.27 3.98
C PHE A 110 -6.13 5.93 4.49
N TYR A 111 -5.30 5.96 5.53
CA TYR A 111 -4.63 4.79 6.09
C TYR A 111 -5.38 4.19 7.28
N GLY A 112 -5.35 2.86 7.40
CA GLY A 112 -5.55 2.20 8.69
C GLY A 112 -6.21 0.83 8.66
N ASN A 113 -6.83 0.46 9.78
CA ASN A 113 -7.42 -0.87 9.98
C ASN A 113 -8.85 -0.76 10.56
N LEU A 114 -9.82 -1.37 9.89
CA LEU A 114 -11.24 -1.35 10.25
C LEU A 114 -11.57 -1.90 11.66
N TYR A 115 -10.70 -2.71 12.27
CA TYR A 115 -10.89 -3.22 13.63
C TYR A 115 -10.26 -2.33 14.71
N SER A 116 -9.59 -1.24 14.35
CA SER A 116 -8.88 -0.42 15.33
C SER A 116 -8.97 1.08 15.02
N ALA A 117 -9.70 1.80 15.88
CA ALA A 117 -9.74 3.25 15.90
C ALA A 117 -8.40 3.92 16.29
N ARG A 118 -7.36 3.14 16.60
CA ARG A 118 -6.01 3.64 16.95
C ARG A 118 -4.99 3.44 15.84
N MET A 119 -5.37 2.76 14.76
CA MET A 119 -4.46 2.40 13.66
C MET A 119 -4.73 3.20 12.39
N GLY A 120 -5.33 4.38 12.52
CA GLY A 120 -5.56 5.33 11.42
C GLY A 120 -7.03 5.56 11.12
N ILE A 121 -7.28 6.63 10.36
CA ILE A 121 -8.61 7.18 10.07
C ILE A 121 -9.62 6.16 9.53
N LEU A 122 -9.19 5.11 8.80
CA LEU A 122 -10.10 4.07 8.28
C LEU A 122 -10.86 3.33 9.38
N GLY A 123 -10.26 3.15 10.56
CA GLY A 123 -10.88 2.49 11.71
C GLY A 123 -11.49 3.45 12.72
N GLU A 124 -11.27 4.76 12.56
CA GLU A 124 -11.70 5.77 13.53
C GLU A 124 -13.15 6.21 13.34
N PHE A 125 -13.61 6.28 12.09
CA PHE A 125 -14.94 6.77 11.74
C PHE A 125 -15.75 5.73 10.94
N PRO A 126 -17.10 5.85 10.91
CA PRO A 126 -17.93 5.05 10.03
C PRO A 126 -17.58 5.28 8.54
N PRO A 127 -17.77 4.28 7.65
CA PRO A 127 -17.30 4.36 6.26
C PRO A 127 -17.78 5.58 5.45
N ASN A 128 -19.02 6.03 5.62
CA ASN A 128 -19.51 7.19 4.88
C ASN A 128 -18.86 8.50 5.36
N GLU A 129 -18.51 8.60 6.64
CA GLU A 129 -17.79 9.75 7.18
C GLU A 129 -16.33 9.74 6.72
N VAL A 130 -15.67 8.57 6.74
CA VAL A 130 -14.33 8.38 6.16
C VAL A 130 -14.29 8.85 4.70
N LEU A 131 -15.28 8.44 3.88
CA LEU A 131 -15.34 8.83 2.47
C LEU A 131 -15.60 10.33 2.28
N ALA A 132 -16.48 10.95 3.08
CA ALA A 132 -16.72 12.40 3.00
C ALA A 132 -15.45 13.20 3.32
N LYS A 133 -14.71 12.79 4.37
CA LYS A 133 -13.42 13.40 4.72
C LYS A 133 -12.37 13.20 3.63
N LEU A 134 -12.37 12.04 2.96
CA LEU A 134 -11.48 11.77 1.85
C LEU A 134 -11.81 12.65 0.63
N ASP A 135 -13.09 12.84 0.35
CA ASP A 135 -13.57 13.76 -0.70
C ASP A 135 -13.07 15.18 -0.43
N ASP A 136 -13.11 15.65 0.83
CA ASP A 136 -12.60 16.97 1.24
C ASP A 136 -11.07 17.11 1.02
N GLU A 137 -10.27 16.11 1.41
CA GLU A 137 -8.82 16.15 1.20
C GLU A 137 -8.46 16.11 -0.30
N VAL A 138 -9.14 15.26 -1.09
CA VAL A 138 -8.95 15.21 -2.54
C VAL A 138 -9.29 16.56 -3.18
N ALA A 139 -10.39 17.19 -2.77
CA ALA A 139 -10.78 18.52 -3.25
C ALA A 139 -9.74 19.59 -2.87
N ALA A 140 -9.21 19.55 -1.63
CA ALA A 140 -8.18 20.47 -1.18
C ALA A 140 -6.88 20.33 -1.99
N TRP A 141 -6.44 19.10 -2.28
CA TRP A 141 -5.27 18.87 -3.14
C TRP A 141 -5.47 19.35 -4.58
N ASN A 142 -6.64 19.10 -5.16
CA ASN A 142 -6.98 19.59 -6.51
C ASN A 142 -7.09 21.12 -6.58
N ALA A 143 -7.52 21.77 -5.50
CA ALA A 143 -7.56 23.22 -5.44
C ALA A 143 -6.16 23.85 -5.31
N ALA A 144 -5.24 23.19 -4.59
CA ALA A 144 -3.90 23.69 -4.33
C ALA A 144 -2.89 23.40 -5.46
N ASP A 145 -3.10 22.34 -6.27
CA ASP A 145 -2.26 22.00 -7.41
C ASP A 145 -3.11 21.51 -8.59
N THR A 146 -3.39 22.40 -9.53
CA THR A 146 -4.19 22.10 -10.73
C THR A 146 -3.41 21.37 -11.82
N ALA A 147 -2.09 21.21 -11.68
CA ALA A 147 -1.27 20.54 -12.68
C ALA A 147 -1.35 19.01 -12.59
N ILE A 148 -1.64 18.47 -11.40
CA ILE A 148 -1.72 17.02 -11.16
C ILE A 148 -3.01 16.72 -10.42
N GLU A 149 -3.96 16.08 -11.12
CA GLU A 149 -5.23 15.66 -10.54
C GLU A 149 -5.03 14.66 -9.39
N ALA A 150 -5.61 14.96 -8.24
CA ALA A 150 -5.66 14.10 -7.07
C ALA A 150 -6.85 13.12 -7.16
N ILE A 151 -6.58 11.84 -6.88
CA ILE A 151 -7.56 10.74 -6.88
C ILE A 151 -7.59 10.03 -5.51
N PRO A 152 -8.76 9.52 -5.07
CA PRO A 152 -8.92 8.92 -3.76
C PRO A 152 -8.33 7.50 -3.67
N ALA A 153 -7.86 7.13 -2.48
CA ALA A 153 -7.44 5.77 -2.15
C ALA A 153 -7.72 5.39 -0.68
N LEU A 154 -7.94 4.10 -0.42
CA LEU A 154 -7.98 3.52 0.92
C LEU A 154 -6.77 2.61 1.09
N HIS A 155 -5.88 2.95 2.04
CA HIS A 155 -4.69 2.17 2.34
C HIS A 155 -4.91 1.33 3.61
N TYR A 156 -5.30 0.08 3.41
CA TYR A 156 -5.77 -0.80 4.48
C TYR A 156 -4.70 -1.77 4.96
N ILE A 157 -4.52 -1.86 6.29
CA ILE A 157 -3.59 -2.81 6.91
C ILE A 157 -4.17 -4.22 6.89
N ALA A 158 -3.77 -5.01 5.89
CA ALA A 158 -4.20 -6.38 5.69
C ALA A 158 -3.43 -7.38 6.56
N VAL A 159 -2.17 -7.07 6.88
CA VAL A 159 -1.36 -7.84 7.83
C VAL A 159 -0.73 -6.88 8.84
N THR A 160 -0.99 -7.11 10.11
CA THR A 160 -0.58 -6.22 11.21
C THR A 160 0.45 -6.90 12.08
N ALA A 161 1.57 -6.25 12.34
CA ALA A 161 2.58 -6.75 13.25
C ALA A 161 2.03 -6.78 14.69
N GLN A 162 2.46 -7.76 15.46
CA GLN A 162 1.96 -8.01 16.81
C GLN A 162 3.10 -7.89 17.81
N GLY A 163 2.82 -7.30 18.98
CA GLY A 163 3.79 -7.25 20.09
C GLY A 163 4.03 -8.62 20.75
N SER A 164 3.19 -9.60 20.45
CA SER A 164 3.25 -10.96 20.97
C SER A 164 3.18 -12.01 19.85
N ALA A 165 3.78 -13.17 20.10
CA ALA A 165 3.82 -14.26 19.14
C ALA A 165 2.41 -14.80 18.84
N GLY A 166 2.09 -14.95 17.55
CA GLY A 166 0.96 -15.76 17.11
C GLY A 166 1.24 -17.25 17.26
N ARG A 167 0.28 -18.10 16.85
CA ARG A 167 0.39 -19.57 16.97
C ARG A 167 1.61 -20.17 16.27
N ASP A 168 2.08 -19.52 15.21
CA ASP A 168 3.24 -19.93 14.40
C ASP A 168 4.51 -19.11 14.72
N GLY A 169 4.51 -18.35 15.83
CA GLY A 169 5.71 -17.68 16.34
C GLY A 169 6.15 -16.45 15.56
N LYS A 170 5.36 -15.96 14.61
CA LYS A 170 5.84 -14.96 13.64
C LYS A 170 5.43 -13.51 13.92
N TYR A 171 4.78 -13.20 15.04
CA TYR A 171 4.49 -11.82 15.47
C TYR A 171 3.72 -10.97 14.44
N ARG A 172 2.73 -11.56 13.79
CA ARG A 172 1.80 -10.86 12.88
C ARG A 172 0.42 -11.52 12.89
N LEU A 173 -0.59 -10.69 12.63
CA LEU A 173 -1.99 -11.08 12.50
C LEU A 173 -2.46 -10.72 11.09
N ARG A 174 -3.07 -11.70 10.41
CA ARG A 174 -3.69 -11.50 9.09
C ARG A 174 -5.15 -11.16 9.28
N MET A 175 -5.60 -10.08 8.65
CA MET A 175 -7.02 -9.74 8.64
C MET A 175 -7.80 -10.79 7.83
N PRO A 176 -9.03 -11.14 8.23
CA PRO A 176 -9.89 -11.99 7.42
C PRO A 176 -10.11 -11.36 6.04
N PHE A 177 -10.17 -12.17 5.00
CA PHE A 177 -10.41 -11.70 3.63
C PHE A 177 -11.74 -10.92 3.50
N SER A 178 -12.74 -11.22 4.33
CA SER A 178 -14.00 -10.45 4.38
C SER A 178 -13.81 -8.98 4.80
N GLN A 179 -12.72 -8.65 5.48
CA GLN A 179 -12.36 -7.26 5.75
C GLN A 179 -11.80 -6.58 4.50
N ILE A 180 -10.96 -7.26 3.74
CA ILE A 180 -10.48 -6.75 2.44
C ILE A 180 -11.68 -6.53 1.50
N ASP A 181 -12.63 -7.47 1.44
CA ASP A 181 -13.88 -7.30 0.70
C ASP A 181 -14.69 -6.08 1.17
N SER A 182 -14.69 -5.80 2.47
CA SER A 182 -15.36 -4.63 3.03
C SER A 182 -14.71 -3.34 2.56
N VAL A 183 -13.38 -3.25 2.60
CA VAL A 183 -12.63 -2.09 2.08
C VAL A 183 -12.88 -1.91 0.59
N LEU A 184 -12.86 -2.98 -0.21
CA LEU A 184 -13.17 -2.92 -1.65
C LEU A 184 -14.58 -2.38 -1.92
N ARG A 185 -15.59 -2.81 -1.15
CA ARG A 185 -16.96 -2.27 -1.26
C ARG A 185 -17.04 -0.79 -0.88
N ILE A 186 -16.27 -0.35 0.12
CA ILE A 186 -16.21 1.06 0.52
C ILE A 186 -15.54 1.89 -0.58
N ALA A 187 -14.39 1.45 -1.07
CA ALA A 187 -13.62 2.12 -2.12
C ALA A 187 -14.43 2.29 -3.43
N LYS A 188 -15.21 1.27 -3.81
CA LYS A 188 -16.09 1.31 -4.99
C LYS A 188 -17.10 2.46 -4.98
N LYS A 189 -17.47 3.01 -3.82
CA LYS A 189 -18.40 4.15 -3.73
C LYS A 189 -17.82 5.46 -4.29
N ARG A 190 -16.50 5.52 -4.53
CA ARG A 190 -15.75 6.67 -5.04
C ARG A 190 -14.76 6.30 -6.14
N ASP A 191 -14.87 5.09 -6.68
CA ASP A 191 -13.86 4.52 -7.58
C ASP A 191 -12.42 4.67 -7.05
N ALA A 192 -12.29 4.58 -5.72
CA ALA A 192 -11.02 4.79 -5.04
C ALA A 192 -10.11 3.57 -5.23
N LEU A 193 -8.81 3.83 -5.29
CA LEU A 193 -7.80 2.78 -5.25
C LEU A 193 -7.78 2.09 -3.88
N VAL A 194 -7.28 0.86 -3.82
CA VAL A 194 -7.05 0.15 -2.55
C VAL A 194 -5.61 -0.28 -2.45
N PHE A 195 -4.95 0.02 -1.34
CA PHE A 195 -3.64 -0.52 -1.01
C PHE A 195 -3.79 -1.55 0.11
N LEU A 196 -3.18 -2.72 -0.06
CA LEU A 196 -3.07 -3.71 0.99
C LEU A 196 -1.70 -3.55 1.66
N ASP A 197 -1.67 -3.04 2.89
CA ASP A 197 -0.45 -2.86 3.66
C ASP A 197 -0.08 -4.12 4.44
N ILE A 198 1.22 -4.40 4.50
CA ILE A 198 1.76 -5.59 5.16
C ILE A 198 2.88 -5.21 6.12
N GLN A 199 2.65 -5.56 7.37
CA GLN A 199 3.62 -5.52 8.47
C GLN A 199 4.00 -6.96 8.82
N VAL A 200 5.16 -7.43 8.34
CA VAL A 200 5.48 -8.87 8.28
C VAL A 200 5.84 -9.50 9.64
N GLY A 201 6.24 -8.72 10.64
CA GLY A 201 6.76 -9.25 11.90
C GLY A 201 8.04 -10.06 11.66
N PHE A 202 8.02 -11.35 12.03
CA PHE A 202 9.10 -12.33 11.78
C PHE A 202 8.80 -13.21 10.54
N SER A 203 7.76 -12.86 9.78
CA SER A 203 7.50 -13.44 8.47
C SER A 203 8.33 -12.74 7.40
N GLU A 204 8.19 -13.20 6.16
CA GLU A 204 8.85 -12.61 4.99
C GLU A 204 7.81 -12.34 3.90
N LEU A 205 8.09 -11.39 3.00
CA LEU A 205 7.16 -11.02 1.92
C LEU A 205 6.80 -12.23 1.03
N GLN A 206 7.74 -13.14 0.83
CA GLN A 206 7.58 -14.40 0.10
C GLN A 206 6.45 -15.29 0.66
N ALA A 207 6.21 -15.22 1.97
CA ALA A 207 5.15 -15.99 2.62
C ALA A 207 3.82 -15.23 2.68
N GLU A 208 3.85 -13.90 2.63
CA GLU A 208 2.66 -13.05 2.80
C GLU A 208 2.02 -12.64 1.47
N LEU A 209 2.80 -12.26 0.45
CA LEU A 209 2.27 -11.73 -0.81
C LEU A 209 1.40 -12.73 -1.59
N PRO A 210 1.81 -14.00 -1.80
CA PRO A 210 1.00 -14.95 -2.58
C PRO A 210 -0.41 -15.18 -2.00
N ARG A 211 -0.60 -14.92 -0.71
CA ARG A 211 -1.90 -15.06 -0.03
C ARG A 211 -2.90 -13.98 -0.46
N LEU A 212 -2.40 -12.87 -1.00
CA LEU A 212 -3.20 -11.73 -1.43
C LEU A 212 -3.38 -11.68 -2.95
N ASP A 213 -2.89 -12.67 -3.71
CA ASP A 213 -2.91 -12.67 -5.17
C ASP A 213 -4.31 -12.49 -5.75
N THR A 214 -5.33 -13.12 -5.14
CA THR A 214 -6.73 -12.92 -5.55
C THR A 214 -7.14 -11.45 -5.58
N PHE A 215 -6.65 -10.65 -4.64
CA PHE A 215 -6.93 -9.22 -4.56
C PHE A 215 -5.96 -8.40 -5.41
N LEU A 216 -4.66 -8.74 -5.40
CA LEU A 216 -3.64 -8.03 -6.19
C LEU A 216 -3.85 -8.19 -7.71
N CYS A 217 -4.55 -9.24 -8.14
CA CYS A 217 -5.01 -9.42 -9.51
C CYS A 217 -6.13 -8.44 -9.93
N MET A 218 -6.73 -7.68 -9.00
CA MET A 218 -7.73 -6.67 -9.34
C MET A 218 -7.04 -5.38 -9.79
N PRO A 219 -7.43 -4.72 -10.91
CA PRO A 219 -6.72 -3.57 -11.46
C PRO A 219 -6.46 -2.44 -10.46
N GLN A 220 -7.47 -2.08 -9.66
CA GLN A 220 -7.48 -0.98 -8.68
C GLN A 220 -6.79 -1.29 -7.34
N VAL A 221 -6.26 -2.51 -7.16
CA VAL A 221 -5.61 -2.95 -5.92
C VAL A 221 -4.09 -2.89 -6.07
N HIS A 222 -3.44 -2.28 -5.09
CA HIS A 222 -2.02 -1.99 -5.00
C HIS A 222 -1.44 -2.48 -3.66
N LEU A 223 -0.13 -2.32 -3.46
CA LEU A 223 0.59 -2.90 -2.33
C LEU A 223 1.27 -1.81 -1.49
N GLY A 224 1.12 -1.91 -0.17
CA GLY A 224 1.94 -1.24 0.83
C GLY A 224 2.82 -2.25 1.57
N ILE A 225 4.07 -1.91 1.82
CA ILE A 225 4.96 -2.69 2.69
C ILE A 225 5.61 -1.77 3.72
N ASP A 226 5.62 -2.23 4.96
CA ASP A 226 6.14 -1.46 6.08
C ASP A 226 7.43 -2.08 6.64
N PRO A 227 8.62 -1.53 6.27
CA PRO A 227 9.88 -2.03 6.78
C PRO A 227 10.03 -1.88 8.29
N GLU A 228 9.30 -0.97 8.96
CA GLU A 228 9.40 -0.76 10.42
C GLU A 228 9.16 -2.08 11.17
N PHE A 229 8.32 -2.92 10.60
CA PHE A 229 7.88 -4.17 11.21
C PHE A 229 8.49 -5.42 10.58
N SER A 230 9.53 -5.28 9.75
CA SER A 230 10.34 -6.42 9.30
C SER A 230 11.50 -6.65 10.26
N MET A 231 11.28 -7.56 11.22
CA MET A 231 12.24 -7.83 12.29
C MET A 231 13.24 -8.89 11.83
N LYS A 232 14.53 -8.56 11.94
CA LYS A 232 15.64 -9.45 11.54
C LYS A 232 16.43 -10.00 12.73
N ASP A 233 16.00 -9.66 13.94
CA ASP A 233 16.50 -10.22 15.19
C ASP A 233 15.33 -10.77 16.03
N ASP A 234 15.64 -11.29 17.22
CA ASP A 234 14.65 -11.91 18.09
C ASP A 234 13.81 -10.91 18.88
N LEU A 235 13.92 -9.60 18.61
CA LEU A 235 13.13 -8.59 19.30
C LEU A 235 11.77 -8.42 18.63
N PRO A 236 10.67 -8.41 19.40
CA PRO A 236 9.35 -8.29 18.81
C PRO A 236 9.13 -6.91 18.16
N PRO A 237 8.20 -6.82 17.19
CA PRO A 237 7.74 -5.56 16.60
C PRO A 237 7.46 -4.47 17.63
N GLY A 238 7.86 -3.23 17.31
CA GLY A 238 7.68 -2.06 18.17
C GLY A 238 8.72 -1.90 19.29
N LYS A 239 9.66 -2.83 19.45
CA LYS A 239 10.82 -2.64 20.35
C LYS A 239 12.00 -1.94 19.68
N ARG A 240 12.14 -2.16 18.38
CA ARG A 240 13.12 -1.52 17.49
C ARG A 240 12.51 -1.38 16.10
N VAL A 241 13.04 -0.43 15.34
CA VAL A 241 12.70 -0.26 13.93
C VAL A 241 13.36 -1.38 13.12
N GLY A 242 12.55 -2.13 12.40
CA GLY A 242 12.93 -3.15 11.44
C GLY A 242 13.48 -2.58 10.13
N HIS A 243 13.70 -3.44 9.15
CA HIS A 243 14.11 -3.02 7.82
C HIS A 243 13.82 -4.07 6.74
N PHE A 244 13.67 -3.59 5.50
CA PHE A 244 13.79 -4.39 4.29
C PHE A 244 15.10 -4.07 3.60
N THR A 245 15.66 -5.08 2.94
CA THR A 245 16.76 -4.93 1.98
C THR A 245 16.20 -4.71 0.58
N ALA A 246 17.07 -4.31 -0.36
CA ALA A 246 16.68 -4.28 -1.77
C ALA A 246 16.21 -5.64 -2.28
N ALA A 247 16.73 -6.77 -1.76
CA ALA A 247 16.26 -8.10 -2.16
C ALA A 247 14.81 -8.36 -1.76
N ASP A 248 14.39 -7.90 -0.57
CA ASP A 248 13.01 -8.01 -0.12
C ASP A 248 12.07 -7.16 -0.99
N ILE A 249 12.47 -5.91 -1.28
CA ILE A 249 11.69 -5.01 -2.13
C ILE A 249 11.62 -5.52 -3.57
N ASN A 250 12.74 -6.03 -4.11
CA ASN A 250 12.79 -6.62 -5.46
C ASN A 250 11.91 -7.86 -5.57
N PHE A 251 11.77 -8.65 -4.50
CA PHE A 251 10.80 -9.74 -4.48
C PHE A 251 9.37 -9.21 -4.66
N ALA A 252 8.99 -8.14 -3.94
CA ALA A 252 7.67 -7.53 -4.11
C ALA A 252 7.46 -6.97 -5.52
N VAL A 253 8.47 -6.28 -6.09
CA VAL A 253 8.45 -5.78 -7.47
C VAL A 253 8.23 -6.92 -8.46
N GLN A 254 9.03 -7.98 -8.38
CA GLN A 254 8.93 -9.13 -9.28
C GLN A 254 7.59 -9.86 -9.15
N HIS A 255 7.09 -10.01 -7.92
CA HIS A 255 5.79 -10.63 -7.66
C HIS A 255 4.64 -9.83 -8.30
N LEU A 256 4.60 -8.52 -8.08
CA LEU A 256 3.59 -7.64 -8.71
C LEU A 256 3.73 -7.61 -10.24
N ALA A 257 4.95 -7.51 -10.75
CA ALA A 257 5.21 -7.46 -12.18
C ALA A 257 4.81 -8.76 -12.88
N LYS A 258 4.99 -9.91 -12.21
CA LYS A 258 4.48 -11.20 -12.67
C LYS A 258 2.96 -11.18 -12.80
N LEU A 259 2.24 -10.75 -11.76
CA LEU A 259 0.78 -10.65 -11.79
C LEU A 259 0.29 -9.72 -12.90
N VAL A 260 0.95 -8.57 -13.08
CA VAL A 260 0.64 -7.62 -14.15
C VAL A 260 0.74 -8.27 -15.53
N ARG A 261 1.85 -8.95 -15.82
CA ARG A 261 2.07 -9.59 -17.13
C ARG A 261 1.15 -10.79 -17.36
N GLU A 262 0.97 -11.65 -16.35
CA GLU A 262 0.15 -12.85 -16.48
C GLU A 262 -1.35 -12.56 -16.60
N LYS A 263 -1.81 -11.43 -16.06
CA LYS A 263 -3.23 -11.05 -16.03
C LYS A 263 -3.58 -9.83 -16.89
N GLY A 264 -2.62 -9.25 -17.61
CA GLY A 264 -2.82 -8.06 -18.43
C GLY A 264 -3.31 -6.84 -17.64
N LEU A 265 -2.77 -6.63 -16.42
CA LEU A 265 -3.21 -5.54 -15.54
C LEU A 265 -2.51 -4.23 -15.88
N PRO A 266 -3.07 -3.06 -15.51
CA PRO A 266 -2.30 -1.84 -15.45
C PRO A 266 -1.15 -1.94 -14.42
N PRO A 267 -0.10 -1.10 -14.54
CA PRO A 267 0.99 -1.06 -13.58
C PRO A 267 0.52 -0.93 -12.13
N LYS A 268 1.18 -1.65 -11.23
CA LYS A 268 0.90 -1.58 -9.79
C LYS A 268 1.70 -0.48 -9.13
N VAL A 269 1.13 0.22 -8.16
CA VAL A 269 1.89 1.06 -7.24
C VAL A 269 2.35 0.22 -6.05
N LEU A 270 3.65 0.28 -5.75
CA LEU A 270 4.25 -0.29 -4.55
C LEU A 270 4.67 0.86 -3.62
N VAL A 271 3.99 1.00 -2.49
CA VAL A 271 4.36 1.96 -1.45
C VAL A 271 5.29 1.29 -0.45
N VAL A 272 6.47 1.88 -0.22
CA VAL A 272 7.44 1.44 0.79
C VAL A 272 7.56 2.55 1.82
N HIS A 273 7.18 2.26 3.06
CA HIS A 273 7.19 3.23 4.16
C HIS A 273 8.61 3.51 4.67
N ARG A 274 8.93 4.78 4.96
CA ARG A 274 10.26 5.18 5.49
C ARG A 274 10.19 6.43 6.35
N PHE A 275 10.72 6.36 7.56
CA PHE A 275 10.96 7.54 8.42
C PHE A 275 12.32 7.56 9.12
N THR A 276 13.11 6.50 8.95
CA THR A 276 14.53 6.48 9.30
C THR A 276 15.35 5.97 8.12
N GLN A 277 16.64 6.32 8.06
CA GLN A 277 17.51 5.87 6.98
C GLN A 277 17.62 4.33 6.92
N GLY A 278 17.72 3.68 8.08
CA GLY A 278 18.01 2.24 8.16
C GLY A 278 16.86 1.30 7.77
N MET A 279 15.65 1.83 7.53
CA MET A 279 14.47 1.04 7.16
C MET A 279 14.57 0.41 5.77
N ILE A 280 15.31 1.05 4.86
CA ILE A 280 15.58 0.52 3.52
C ILE A 280 17.08 0.38 3.36
N LYS A 281 17.56 -0.87 3.31
CA LYS A 281 18.98 -1.15 3.05
C LYS A 281 19.23 -1.37 1.58
N ASP A 282 20.43 -0.98 1.14
CA ASP A 282 20.92 -1.22 -0.21
C ASP A 282 20.04 -0.64 -1.32
N PHE A 283 19.38 0.51 -1.07
CA PHE A 283 18.36 1.07 -1.95
C PHE A 283 18.76 1.22 -3.43
N ARG A 284 20.06 1.40 -3.71
CA ARG A 284 20.62 1.48 -5.09
C ARG A 284 20.48 0.17 -5.89
N GLN A 285 20.23 -0.94 -5.21
CA GLN A 285 20.00 -2.26 -5.80
C GLN A 285 18.51 -2.55 -6.00
N ILE A 286 17.61 -1.61 -5.65
CA ILE A 286 16.18 -1.74 -5.95
C ILE A 286 16.00 -1.62 -7.47
N ALA A 287 15.43 -2.66 -8.08
CA ALA A 287 15.18 -2.73 -9.51
C ALA A 287 13.84 -2.08 -9.86
N LEU A 288 13.84 -1.27 -10.90
CA LEU A 288 12.62 -0.69 -11.47
C LEU A 288 12.07 -1.59 -12.58
N ASP A 289 10.76 -1.61 -12.75
CA ASP A 289 10.07 -2.44 -13.75
C ASP A 289 8.91 -1.63 -14.38
N PRO A 290 8.71 -1.64 -15.72
CA PRO A 290 7.57 -0.98 -16.37
C PRO A 290 6.18 -1.33 -15.80
N ALA A 291 6.04 -2.49 -15.17
CA ALA A 291 4.82 -2.98 -14.55
C ALA A 291 4.60 -2.46 -13.11
N VAL A 292 5.59 -1.80 -12.49
CA VAL A 292 5.52 -1.41 -11.08
C VAL A 292 6.08 0.00 -10.88
N GLN A 293 5.29 0.85 -10.22
CA GLN A 293 5.65 2.21 -9.84
C GLN A 293 5.95 2.25 -8.35
N ILE A 294 7.20 2.49 -7.96
CA ILE A 294 7.66 2.45 -6.57
C ILE A 294 7.59 3.84 -5.95
N VAL A 295 6.86 3.95 -4.85
CA VAL A 295 6.78 5.15 -4.02
C VAL A 295 7.54 4.89 -2.74
N ILE A 296 8.53 5.72 -2.43
CA ILE A 296 9.07 5.78 -1.07
C ILE A 296 8.32 6.85 -0.28
N ASN A 297 7.51 6.41 0.67
CA ASN A 297 6.61 7.27 1.43
C ASN A 297 7.25 7.74 2.74
N MET A 298 7.35 9.06 2.94
CA MET A 298 7.83 9.64 4.19
C MET A 298 6.77 9.44 5.30
N ASP A 299 7.01 8.45 6.17
CA ASP A 299 6.05 7.96 7.18
C ASP A 299 6.44 8.39 8.61
N GLY A 300 7.06 9.56 8.75
CA GLY A 300 7.46 10.11 10.04
C GLY A 300 6.47 11.15 10.52
N TRP A 301 6.17 11.18 11.82
CA TRP A 301 5.32 12.23 12.41
C TRP A 301 6.14 13.27 13.17
N GLY A 302 5.53 14.44 13.36
CA GLY A 302 6.06 15.49 14.23
C GLY A 302 5.98 16.87 13.61
N ALA A 303 6.78 17.79 14.16
CA ALA A 303 6.73 19.19 13.77
C ALA A 303 7.13 19.38 12.28
N PRO A 304 6.60 20.41 11.58
CA PRO A 304 6.88 20.66 10.17
C PRO A 304 8.37 20.65 9.80
N ALA A 305 9.23 21.26 10.63
CA ALA A 305 10.67 21.28 10.40
C ALA A 305 11.29 19.87 10.46
N LEU A 306 10.85 19.04 11.41
CA LEU A 306 11.32 17.66 11.53
C LEU A 306 10.91 16.85 10.29
N LYS A 307 9.64 16.94 9.89
CA LYS A 307 9.13 16.20 8.72
C LYS A 307 9.85 16.59 7.43
N ARG A 308 10.09 17.88 7.21
CA ARG A 308 10.91 18.38 6.08
C ARG A 308 12.33 17.84 6.13
N ASN A 309 12.97 17.85 7.30
CA ASN A 309 14.33 17.34 7.47
C ASN A 309 14.41 15.82 7.26
N THR A 310 13.43 15.05 7.74
CA THR A 310 13.31 13.60 7.52
C THR A 310 13.12 13.30 6.03
N TYR A 311 12.24 14.03 5.35
CA TYR A 311 12.07 13.92 3.90
C TYR A 311 13.39 14.20 3.17
N GLN A 312 14.07 15.29 3.50
CA GLN A 312 15.34 15.64 2.87
C GLN A 312 16.44 14.60 3.16
N SER A 313 16.52 14.11 4.39
CA SER A 313 17.62 13.25 4.84
C SER A 313 17.48 11.82 4.34
N TYR A 314 16.25 11.30 4.31
CA TYR A 314 16.02 9.88 4.05
C TYR A 314 15.32 9.67 2.71
N VAL A 315 14.43 10.56 2.28
CA VAL A 315 13.73 10.40 0.99
C VAL A 315 14.52 10.97 -0.18
N PHE A 316 14.83 12.27 -0.13
CA PHE A 316 15.53 12.96 -1.21
C PHE A 316 16.94 12.41 -1.48
N ARG A 317 17.71 12.08 -0.43
CA ARG A 317 19.11 11.62 -0.56
C ARG A 317 19.25 10.19 -1.05
N GLU A 318 18.19 9.40 -1.01
CA GLU A 318 18.17 7.99 -1.39
C GLU A 318 17.05 7.76 -2.42
N PRO A 319 17.26 8.24 -3.66
CA PRO A 319 16.23 8.25 -4.69
C PRO A 319 15.97 6.84 -5.22
N VAL A 320 14.70 6.53 -5.50
CA VAL A 320 14.25 5.22 -6.03
C VAL A 320 13.40 5.39 -7.30
N GLN A 321 12.21 6.01 -7.22
CA GLN A 321 11.41 6.32 -8.42
C GLN A 321 10.45 7.48 -8.17
N PHE A 322 9.50 7.30 -7.25
CA PHE A 322 8.56 8.34 -6.82
C PHE A 322 8.60 8.52 -5.30
N THR A 323 8.04 9.63 -4.83
CA THR A 323 8.01 9.95 -3.40
C THR A 323 6.58 10.14 -2.90
N GLY A 324 6.42 9.83 -1.62
CA GLY A 324 5.19 10.08 -0.89
C GLY A 324 5.42 10.85 0.41
N PHE A 325 4.34 11.35 0.98
CA PHE A 325 4.34 12.08 2.24
C PHE A 325 3.09 11.71 3.04
N LYS A 326 3.29 11.37 4.32
CA LYS A 326 2.19 11.06 5.22
C LYS A 326 1.92 12.18 6.22
N PHE A 327 0.67 12.55 6.38
CA PHE A 327 0.15 13.40 7.46
C PHE A 327 -0.38 12.55 8.60
N PHE A 328 -0.22 13.06 9.83
CA PHE A 328 -0.82 12.46 11.01
C PHE A 328 -1.70 13.49 11.70
N TYR A 329 -3.02 13.34 11.62
CA TYR A 329 -3.98 14.33 12.13
C TYR A 329 -3.79 14.63 13.61
N LYS A 330 -3.29 13.66 14.38
CA LYS A 330 -3.09 13.76 15.83
C LYS A 330 -1.63 13.92 16.19
N ASN A 331 -0.76 13.06 15.65
CA ASN A 331 0.64 12.97 16.09
C ASN A 331 1.48 14.19 15.67
N ASP A 332 1.22 14.77 14.49
CA ASP A 332 1.93 15.97 14.05
C ASP A 332 1.63 17.19 14.94
N LEU A 333 0.50 17.17 15.65
CA LEU A 333 0.08 18.25 16.56
C LEU A 333 0.69 18.15 17.96
N ILE A 334 1.33 17.02 18.29
CA ILE A 334 1.92 16.80 19.62
C ILE A 334 3.10 17.76 19.88
N PRO A 335 4.16 17.79 19.04
CA PRO A 335 5.28 18.70 19.25
C PRO A 335 4.92 20.13 18.80
N SER A 336 5.53 21.12 19.47
CA SER A 336 5.50 22.51 19.00
C SER A 336 6.01 22.58 17.55
N PRO A 337 5.36 23.35 16.65
CA PRO A 337 4.34 24.37 16.89
C PRO A 337 2.87 23.89 16.81
N HIS A 338 2.58 22.61 17.08
CA HIS A 338 1.22 22.05 17.16
C HIS A 338 0.40 22.21 15.86
N ARG A 339 1.05 22.04 14.72
CA ARG A 339 0.40 22.03 13.41
C ARG A 339 1.02 20.99 12.49
N MET A 340 0.22 20.49 11.56
CA MET A 340 0.70 19.77 10.39
C MET A 340 1.42 20.72 9.43
N MET A 341 2.21 20.15 8.50
CA MET A 341 2.58 20.87 7.29
C MET A 341 1.32 21.22 6.48
N THR A 342 1.37 22.30 5.69
CA THR A 342 0.30 22.60 4.74
C THR A 342 0.51 21.87 3.41
N ILE A 343 -0.52 21.83 2.57
CA ILE A 343 -0.43 21.25 1.22
C ILE A 343 0.64 21.99 0.39
N GLU A 344 0.73 23.31 0.51
CA GLU A 344 1.73 24.13 -0.18
C GLU A 344 3.15 23.82 0.30
N GLU A 345 3.34 23.61 1.60
CA GLU A 345 4.63 23.22 2.15
C GLU A 345 5.07 21.84 1.66
N VAL A 346 4.15 20.90 1.46
CA VAL A 346 4.44 19.56 0.92
C VAL A 346 4.64 19.61 -0.60
N ASN A 347 3.85 20.39 -1.34
CA ASN A 347 4.04 20.65 -2.77
C ASN A 347 5.37 21.34 -3.07
N GLY A 348 5.92 22.07 -2.10
CA GLY A 348 7.23 22.71 -2.18
C GLY A 348 8.42 21.77 -1.91
N LEU A 349 8.18 20.50 -1.53
CA LEU A 349 9.25 19.51 -1.36
C LEU A 349 9.82 19.07 -2.72
N VAL A 350 11.07 18.61 -2.70
CA VAL A 350 11.80 18.17 -3.89
C VAL A 350 12.33 16.75 -3.68
N PRO A 351 12.01 15.79 -4.56
CA PRO A 351 11.00 15.89 -5.62
C PRO A 351 9.61 16.09 -5.02
N LYS A 352 8.65 16.57 -5.81
CA LYS A 352 7.26 16.78 -5.38
C LYS A 352 6.61 15.41 -5.08
N PRO A 353 6.05 15.19 -3.87
CA PRO A 353 5.33 13.95 -3.55
C PRO A 353 4.07 13.77 -4.40
N VAL A 354 3.89 12.57 -4.94
CA VAL A 354 2.73 12.18 -5.76
C VAL A 354 1.85 11.12 -5.10
N TYR A 355 2.26 10.65 -3.92
CA TYR A 355 1.45 9.81 -3.05
C TYR A 355 1.32 10.50 -1.68
N ILE A 356 0.11 10.88 -1.32
CA ILE A 356 -0.21 11.55 -0.06
C ILE A 356 -1.01 10.58 0.78
N GLN A 357 -0.62 10.41 2.04
CA GLN A 357 -1.34 9.53 2.96
C GLN A 357 -1.74 10.30 4.21
N TYR A 358 -2.92 10.04 4.75
CA TYR A 358 -3.39 10.60 6.01
C TYR A 358 -3.70 9.48 7.00
N GLN A 359 -3.27 9.68 8.24
CA GLN A 359 -3.49 8.76 9.36
C GLN A 359 -4.11 9.45 10.57
#